data_AF-A0A3D4FLC9-F1
#
_entry.id   AF-A0A3D4FLC9-F1
#
_cell.length_a   1.000
_cell.length_b   1.000
_cell.length_c   1.000
_cell.angle_alpha   90.00
_cell.angle_beta   90.00
_cell.angle_gamma   90.00
#
_symmetry.space_group_name_H-M   'P 1'
#
loop_
_entity.id
_entity.type
_entity.pdbx_description
1 polymer ?
#
loop_
_entity_poly.entity_id
_entity_poly.type
_entity_poly.pdbx_seq_one_letter_code
_entity_poly.pdbx_strand_id
1 'polypeptide(L)' 'MKFQSCATVLYALGKHKDKLYEKDLEVNSPYNTYLVKGLPVGPISSP' A
#
# COMPACT_ATOMS: atom_id res chain seq x y z
N MET A 1 -7.25 -1.71 14.14
CA MET A 1 -6.86 -2.79 13.22
C MET A 1 -6.32 -2.14 11.93
N LYS A 2 -5.21 -2.60 11.38
CA LYS A 2 -4.64 -2.09 10.12
C LYS A 2 -5.10 -3.00 8.98
N PHE A 3 -5.38 -2.44 7.80
CA PHE A 3 -5.91 -3.22 6.67
C PHE A 3 -4.83 -4.06 5.97
N GLN A 4 -3.55 -3.62 6.07
CA GLN A 4 -2.35 -4.38 5.65
C GLN A 4 -2.48 -5.03 4.26
N SER A 5 -2.88 -4.25 3.25
CA SER A 5 -3.05 -4.74 1.89
C SER A 5 -1.81 -4.47 1.03
N CYS A 6 -1.24 -5.53 0.46
CA CYS A 6 -0.12 -5.47 -0.48
C CYS A 6 -0.41 -4.60 -1.71
N ALA A 7 -1.67 -4.60 -2.20
CA ALA A 7 -2.08 -3.82 -3.36
C ALA A 7 -1.89 -2.32 -3.12
N THR A 8 -2.14 -1.86 -1.89
CA THR A 8 -1.97 -0.45 -1.52
C THR A 8 -0.50 -0.03 -1.45
N VAL A 9 0.40 -0.95 -1.10
CA VAL A 9 1.86 -0.73 -1.09
C VAL A 9 2.39 -0.69 -2.52
N LEU A 10 1.96 -1.61 -3.39
CA LEU A 10 2.31 -1.58 -4.81
C LEU A 10 1.84 -0.29 -5.49
N TYR A 11 0.62 0.16 -5.16
CA TYR A 11 0.11 1.44 -5.63
C TYR A 11 0.96 2.62 -5.11
N ALA A 12 1.31 2.61 -3.82
CA ALA A 12 2.19 3.62 -3.22
C ALA A 12 3.58 3.68 -3.85
N LEU A 13 4.11 2.55 -4.32
CA LEU A 13 5.39 2.48 -5.02
C LEU A 13 5.33 2.98 -6.47
N GLY A 14 4.12 3.10 -7.05
CA GLY A 14 3.91 3.53 -8.43
C GLY A 14 4.54 2.59 -9.47
N LYS A 15 4.87 1.35 -9.09
CA LYS A 15 5.52 0.36 -9.96
C LYS A 15 4.89 -1.00 -9.77
N HIS A 16 4.72 -1.73 -10.87
CA HIS A 16 4.37 -3.14 -10.81
C HIS A 16 5.60 -3.93 -10.35
N LYS A 17 5.46 -4.66 -9.25
CA LYS A 17 6.48 -5.57 -8.72
C LYS A 17 5.82 -6.91 -8.45
N ASP A 18 6.46 -7.99 -8.86
CA ASP A 18 5.97 -9.35 -8.61
C ASP A 18 6.14 -9.77 -7.15
N LYS A 19 7.13 -9.19 -6.46
CA LYS A 19 7.43 -9.48 -5.05
C LYS A 19 7.60 -8.18 -4.26
N LEU A 20 6.91 -8.14 -3.13
CA LEU A 20 7.11 -7.15 -2.08
C LEU A 20 8.12 -7.68 -1.06
N TYR A 21 9.02 -6.82 -0.64
CA TYR A 21 9.96 -7.10 0.45
C TYR A 21 9.61 -6.24 1.66
N GLU A 22 10.12 -6.57 2.85
CA GLU A 22 9.85 -5.80 4.07
C GLU A 22 10.22 -4.32 3.94
N LYS A 23 11.34 -4.03 3.25
CA LYS A 23 11.76 -2.65 2.90
C LYS A 23 10.70 -1.87 2.10
N ASP A 24 9.88 -2.56 1.32
CA ASP A 24 8.83 -1.94 0.51
C ASP A 24 7.59 -1.62 1.38
N LEU A 25 7.37 -2.36 2.47
CA LEU A 25 6.27 -2.15 3.41
C LEU A 25 6.45 -0.87 4.26
N GLU A 26 7.67 -0.37 4.36
CA GLU A 26 8.02 0.86 5.08
C GLU A 26 7.90 2.13 4.21
N VAL A 27 7.38 2.01 2.98
CA VAL A 27 7.20 3.17 2.09
C VAL A 27 6.26 4.20 2.72
N ASN A 28 6.76 5.42 2.90
CA ASN A 28 5.98 6.50 3.50
C ASN A 28 5.02 7.07 2.45
N SER A 29 3.77 6.61 2.49
CA SER A 29 2.72 7.01 1.55
C SER A 29 1.35 7.00 2.22
N PRO A 30 0.46 7.96 1.90
CA PRO A 30 -0.90 7.99 2.41
C PRO A 30 -1.76 6.79 1.94
N TYR A 31 -1.29 6.04 0.94
CA TYR A 31 -1.93 4.80 0.51
C TYR A 31 -1.46 3.57 1.28
N ASN A 32 -0.30 3.61 1.94
CA ASN A 32 0.27 2.43 2.57
C ASN A 32 -0.50 2.03 3.84
N THR A 33 -1.42 1.06 3.71
CA THR A 33 -2.25 0.54 4.81
C THR A 33 -1.50 -0.26 5.88
N TYR A 34 -0.18 -0.48 5.73
CA TYR A 34 0.69 -0.95 6.81
C TYR A 34 1.10 0.18 7.77
N LEU A 35 1.19 1.41 7.26
CA LEU A 35 1.53 2.59 8.05
C LEU A 35 0.26 3.33 8.51
N VAL A 36 -0.68 3.55 7.60
CA VAL A 36 -1.95 4.22 7.93
C VAL A 36 -2.90 3.27 8.64
N LYS A 37 -3.68 3.81 9.59
CA LYS A 37 -4.74 3.08 10.27
C LYS A 37 -6.05 3.28 9.52
N GLY A 38 -6.65 2.20 9.03
CA GLY A 38 -7.91 2.22 8.29
C GLY A 38 -7.71 2.11 6.78
N LEU A 39 -8.57 2.78 6.03
CA LEU A 39 -8.56 2.78 4.57
C LEU A 39 -7.52 3.78 4.02
N PRO A 40 -6.97 3.53 2.82
CA PRO A 40 -6.14 4.51 2.13
C PRO A 40 -6.94 5.78 1.79
N VAL A 41 -6.25 6.90 1.55
CA VAL A 41 -6.86 8.20 1.23
C VAL A 41 -7.76 8.20 -0.01
N GLY A 42 -7.66 7.18 -0.86
CA GLY A 42 -8.51 7.03 -2.03
C GLY A 42 -8.49 5.60 -2.60
N PRO A 43 -9.34 5.32 -3.60
CA PRO A 43 -9.34 4.04 -4.28
C PRO A 43 -8.02 3.82 -5.05
N ILE A 44 -7.52 2.60 -5.03
CA ILE A 44 -6.29 2.20 -5.75
C ILE A 44 -6.57 1.54 -7.11
N SER A 45 -7.82 1.15 -7.37
CA SER A 45 -8.27 0.59 -8.65
C SER A 45 -9.76 0.86 -8.86
N SER A 46 -10.16 0.97 -10.13
CA SER A 46 -11.57 0.84 -10.52
C SER A 46 -11.87 -0.65 -10.73
N PRO A 47 -12.98 -1.19 -10.21
CA PRO A 47 -13.50 -2.47 -10.67
C PRO A 47 -13.91 -2.41 -12.15
#